data_AF-A0A2V9NZK5-F1
#
_entry.id   AF-A0A2V9NZK5-F1
#
_cell.length_a   1.000
_cell.length_b   1.000
_cell.length_c   1.000
_cell.angle_alpha   90.00
_cell.angle_beta   90.00
_cell.angle_gamma   90.00
#
_symmetry.space_group_name_H-M   'P 1'
#
loop_
_entity.id
_entity.type
_entity.pdbx_description
1 polymer ?
#
loop_
_entity_poly.entity_id
_entity_poly.type
_entity_poly.pdbx_seq_one_letter_code
_entity_poly.pdbx_strand_id
1 'polypeptide(L)'
;MQHLPREGRYLLVLICLLFASALFSPVWKGGAFFRTLDFSKVFIIWLLTVIVITDMRRFKRIAFIQTGSVAAIALISLVKGHDRPRLDGVLRGIYGNPNDLAFAIVLSLPFCLAFLLLTRGPLRKAVWVGSMLIMCACLFLTASRAGFITLVISGAVCLWHFAIKGRRAYLIAAAALVVLVVGAVAGGKLKDRFLAISGEGLDTRLETSAHGSYEQRRELIVDSLECMARYPILGIGVRNFTSYTAAWREVHMAYLQIGAEGGVPALVLYLLFFWRGFVNLRKLRKIRDLDPDVKLFAGALHSSLIGFAVGALFAPEAYQFFPFFTVAYTAVLLFLAQEKQTGKAAKDPKQKVEMYAMPGGAGFSYAGR
;
A
#
# COMPACT_ATOMS: atom_id res chain seq x y z
N MET A 1 6.32 25.29 -8.36
CA MET A 1 6.71 24.29 -7.32
C MET A 1 6.41 24.74 -5.88
N GLN A 2 6.30 26.04 -5.59
CA GLN A 2 6.15 26.55 -4.21
C GLN A 2 4.84 26.14 -3.52
N HIS A 3 3.80 25.86 -4.30
CA HIS A 3 2.49 25.49 -3.74
C HIS A 3 2.30 23.99 -3.55
N LEU A 4 3.23 23.11 -3.93
CA LEU A 4 3.00 21.67 -3.78
C LEU A 4 3.27 21.21 -2.33
N PRO A 5 2.40 20.38 -1.71
CA PRO A 5 2.72 19.69 -0.45
C PRO A 5 4.08 19.01 -0.51
N ARG A 6 4.73 18.88 0.65
CA ARG A 6 6.09 18.29 0.75
C ARG A 6 6.16 16.90 0.13
N GLU A 7 5.17 16.05 0.39
CA GLU A 7 5.05 14.73 -0.22
C GLU A 7 4.97 14.78 -1.75
N GLY A 8 4.20 15.70 -2.33
CA GLY A 8 4.17 15.89 -3.78
C GLY A 8 5.53 16.31 -4.35
N ARG A 9 6.28 17.17 -3.63
CA ARG A 9 7.65 17.56 -4.04
C ARG A 9 8.60 16.37 -4.02
N TYR A 10 8.56 15.55 -2.97
CA TYR A 10 9.40 14.36 -2.89
C TYR A 10 9.10 13.37 -4.03
N LEU A 11 7.82 13.15 -4.34
CA LEU A 11 7.42 12.27 -5.44
C LEU A 11 7.88 12.82 -6.80
N LEU A 12 7.74 14.13 -7.03
CA LEU A 12 8.19 14.74 -8.28
C LEU A 12 9.70 14.64 -8.45
N VAL A 13 10.47 14.98 -7.41
CA VAL A 13 11.94 14.88 -7.44
C VAL A 13 12.38 13.43 -7.61
N LEU A 14 11.72 12.48 -6.95
CA LEU A 14 11.95 11.05 -7.15
C LEU A 14 11.78 10.67 -8.62
N ILE A 15 10.67 11.06 -9.26
CA ILE A 15 10.42 10.76 -10.67
C ILE A 15 11.47 11.40 -11.58
N CYS A 16 11.86 12.65 -11.33
CA CYS A 16 12.93 13.32 -12.08
C CYS A 16 14.27 12.56 -11.94
N LEU A 17 14.60 12.08 -10.74
CA LEU A 17 15.80 11.25 -10.52
C LEU A 17 15.71 9.91 -11.24
N LEU A 18 14.55 9.27 -11.28
CA LEU A 18 14.36 8.02 -12.04
C LEU A 18 14.51 8.25 -13.55
N PHE A 19 14.09 9.42 -14.07
CA PHE A 19 14.35 9.77 -15.47
C PHE A 19 15.86 10.01 -15.72
N ALA A 20 16.55 10.68 -14.80
CA ALA A 20 18.01 10.80 -14.88
C ALA A 20 18.70 9.44 -14.83
N SER A 21 18.26 8.55 -13.94
CA SER A 21 18.69 7.16 -13.85
C SER A 21 18.50 6.40 -15.17
N ALA A 22 17.35 6.57 -15.83
CA ALA A 22 17.09 5.96 -17.13
C ALA A 22 18.04 6.46 -18.24
N LEU A 23 18.32 7.77 -18.28
CA LEU A 23 19.21 8.38 -19.29
C LEU A 23 20.66 7.88 -19.14
N PHE A 24 21.13 7.73 -17.90
CA PHE A 24 22.48 7.30 -17.57
C PHE A 24 22.57 5.81 -17.20
N SER A 25 21.53 5.03 -17.48
CA SER A 25 21.49 3.61 -17.12
C SER A 25 22.64 2.84 -17.79
N PRO A 26 23.39 2.02 -17.03
CA PRO A 26 24.45 1.17 -17.56
C PRO A 26 23.93 -0.14 -18.18
N VAL A 27 22.63 -0.45 -18.01
CA VAL A 27 22.04 -1.73 -18.43
C VAL A 27 21.15 -1.54 -19.67
N TRP A 28 19.98 -0.92 -19.51
CA TRP A 28 19.05 -0.70 -20.62
C TRP A 28 18.31 0.63 -20.48
N LYS A 29 18.80 1.63 -21.23
CA LYS A 29 18.30 3.01 -21.19
C LYS A 29 16.85 3.13 -21.66
N GLY A 30 16.54 2.55 -22.83
CA GLY A 30 15.20 2.60 -23.43
C GLY A 30 14.14 1.94 -22.54
N GLY A 31 14.44 0.75 -22.02
CA GLY A 31 13.57 0.05 -21.08
C GLY A 31 13.33 0.88 -19.82
N ALA A 32 14.40 1.32 -19.15
CA ALA A 32 14.30 2.16 -17.95
C ALA A 32 13.48 3.43 -18.19
N PHE A 33 13.62 4.07 -19.36
CA PHE A 33 12.88 5.28 -19.69
C PHE A 33 11.37 5.02 -19.80
N PHE A 34 10.95 4.01 -20.58
CA PHE A 34 9.52 3.70 -20.72
C PHE A 34 8.90 3.20 -19.41
N ARG A 35 9.66 2.43 -18.61
CA ARG A 35 9.19 2.01 -17.27
C ARG A 35 9.07 3.18 -16.29
N THR A 36 9.97 4.15 -16.37
CA THR A 36 9.88 5.38 -15.59
C THR A 36 8.70 6.24 -16.05
N LEU A 37 8.44 6.33 -17.36
CA LEU A 37 7.29 7.02 -17.92
C LEU A 37 5.99 6.39 -17.44
N ASP A 38 5.90 5.05 -17.43
CA ASP A 38 4.76 4.34 -16.86
C ASP A 38 4.58 4.66 -15.38
N PHE A 39 5.66 4.61 -14.59
CA PHE A 39 5.60 4.95 -13.17
C PHE A 39 5.23 6.43 -12.93
N SER A 40 5.68 7.37 -13.76
CA SER A 40 5.40 8.80 -13.57
C SER A 40 3.92 9.17 -13.61
N LYS A 41 3.08 8.31 -14.21
CA LYS A 41 1.61 8.43 -14.18
C LYS A 41 1.09 8.47 -12.74
N VAL A 42 1.80 7.86 -11.79
CA VAL A 42 1.46 7.91 -10.36
C VAL A 42 1.39 9.35 -9.83
N PHE A 43 2.22 10.27 -10.32
CA PHE A 43 2.21 11.66 -9.89
C PHE A 43 0.95 12.39 -10.35
N ILE A 44 0.53 12.17 -11.59
CA ILE A 44 -0.71 12.74 -12.14
C ILE A 44 -1.89 12.26 -11.31
N ILE A 45 -1.95 10.94 -11.06
CA ILE A 45 -3.05 10.35 -10.31
C ILE A 45 -3.05 10.81 -8.84
N TRP A 46 -1.87 10.89 -8.23
CA TRP A 46 -1.69 11.43 -6.88
C TRP A 46 -2.20 12.87 -6.78
N LEU A 47 -1.82 13.73 -7.73
CA LEU A 47 -2.25 15.12 -7.81
C LEU A 47 -3.78 15.22 -8.02
N LEU A 48 -4.34 14.43 -8.94
CA LEU A 48 -5.78 14.38 -9.18
C LEU A 48 -6.54 13.95 -7.92
N THR A 49 -6.03 12.96 -7.18
CA THR A 49 -6.64 12.51 -5.92
C THR A 49 -6.74 13.65 -4.92
N VAL A 50 -5.68 14.44 -4.78
CA VAL A 50 -5.63 15.60 -3.87
C VAL A 50 -6.57 16.72 -4.31
N ILE A 51 -6.69 16.98 -5.62
CA ILE A 51 -7.53 18.06 -6.16
C ILE A 51 -9.03 17.69 -6.15
N VAL A 52 -9.36 16.47 -6.55
CA VAL A 52 -10.76 16.03 -6.75
C VAL A 52 -11.49 15.86 -5.41
N ILE A 53 -10.78 15.42 -4.37
CA ILE A 53 -11.38 15.21 -3.05
C ILE A 53 -11.49 16.54 -2.31
N THR A 54 -12.64 17.17 -2.46
CA THR A 54 -12.91 18.48 -1.86
C THR A 54 -13.60 18.42 -0.52
N ASP A 55 -14.19 17.29 -0.16
CA ASP A 55 -14.99 17.12 1.05
C ASP A 55 -15.04 15.64 1.48
N MET A 56 -15.53 15.39 2.70
CA MET A 56 -15.62 14.06 3.28
C MET A 56 -16.57 13.11 2.50
N ARG A 57 -17.59 13.64 1.79
CA ARG A 57 -18.48 12.78 0.98
C ARG A 57 -17.72 12.27 -0.25
N ARG A 58 -16.97 13.14 -0.94
CA ARG A 58 -16.10 12.74 -2.06
C ARG A 58 -15.01 11.77 -1.60
N PHE A 59 -14.38 12.04 -0.46
CA PHE A 59 -13.40 11.12 0.14
C PHE A 59 -14.00 9.71 0.31
N LYS A 60 -15.16 9.64 0.98
CA LYS A 60 -15.88 8.38 1.19
C LYS A 60 -16.27 7.70 -0.14
N ARG A 61 -16.69 8.46 -1.16
CA ARG A 61 -17.03 7.89 -2.47
C ARG A 61 -15.81 7.29 -3.17
N ILE A 62 -14.67 7.98 -3.20
CA ILE A 62 -13.45 7.46 -3.83
C ILE A 62 -12.90 6.25 -3.06
N ALA A 63 -12.85 6.33 -1.72
CA ALA A 63 -12.45 5.20 -0.89
C ALA A 63 -13.38 3.99 -1.09
N PHE A 64 -14.70 4.23 -1.21
CA PHE A 64 -15.69 3.18 -1.50
C PHE A 64 -15.42 2.53 -2.84
N ILE A 65 -15.23 3.32 -3.91
CA ILE A 65 -14.93 2.82 -5.25
C ILE A 65 -13.65 1.98 -5.22
N GLN A 66 -12.57 2.48 -4.61
CA GLN A 66 -11.32 1.73 -4.48
C GLN A 66 -11.54 0.38 -3.77
N THR A 67 -12.18 0.38 -2.60
CA THR A 67 -12.43 -0.87 -1.85
C THR A 67 -13.35 -1.83 -2.59
N GLY A 68 -14.40 -1.32 -3.23
CA GLY A 68 -15.34 -2.11 -4.02
C GLY A 68 -14.69 -2.71 -5.24
N SER A 69 -13.81 -1.97 -5.93
CA SER A 69 -13.02 -2.47 -7.05
C SER A 69 -12.11 -3.61 -6.61
N VAL A 70 -11.39 -3.48 -5.49
CA VAL A 70 -10.52 -4.55 -4.99
C VAL A 70 -11.34 -5.79 -4.57
N ALA A 71 -12.48 -5.60 -3.91
CA ALA A 71 -13.38 -6.71 -3.55
C ALA A 71 -13.93 -7.43 -4.80
N ALA A 72 -14.31 -6.69 -5.84
CA ALA A 72 -14.78 -7.26 -7.09
C ALA A 72 -13.66 -8.03 -7.81
N ILE A 73 -12.45 -7.49 -7.85
CA ILE A 73 -11.28 -8.16 -8.45
C ILE A 73 -10.94 -9.44 -7.66
N ALA A 74 -10.99 -9.40 -6.34
CA ALA A 74 -10.80 -10.58 -5.50
C ALA A 74 -11.85 -11.67 -5.79
N LEU A 75 -13.12 -11.29 -5.95
CA LEU A 75 -14.20 -12.21 -6.31
C LEU A 75 -13.99 -12.81 -7.71
N ILE A 76 -13.71 -11.98 -8.72
CA ILE A 76 -13.46 -12.43 -10.09
C ILE A 76 -12.27 -13.36 -10.13
N SER A 77 -11.21 -13.04 -9.38
CA SER A 77 -10.02 -13.88 -9.28
C SER A 77 -10.37 -15.22 -8.65
N LEU A 78 -11.15 -15.24 -7.56
CA LEU A 78 -11.61 -16.47 -6.91
C LEU A 78 -12.42 -17.37 -7.86
N VAL A 79 -13.37 -16.80 -8.60
CA VAL A 79 -14.24 -17.55 -9.51
C VAL A 79 -13.46 -18.11 -10.71
N LYS A 80 -12.64 -17.28 -11.36
CA LYS A 80 -11.92 -17.65 -12.58
C LYS A 80 -10.60 -18.38 -12.33
N GLY A 81 -10.05 -18.28 -11.12
CA GLY A 81 -8.75 -18.84 -10.73
C GLY A 81 -8.85 -20.15 -9.95
N HIS A 82 -10.04 -20.73 -9.79
CA HIS A 82 -10.26 -21.89 -8.91
C HIS A 82 -9.46 -23.15 -9.31
N ASP A 83 -9.16 -23.31 -10.60
CA ASP A 83 -8.40 -24.45 -11.13
C ASP A 83 -6.88 -24.28 -11.04
N ARG A 84 -6.39 -23.11 -10.62
CA ARG A 84 -4.95 -22.83 -10.60
C ARG A 84 -4.30 -23.18 -9.27
N PRO A 85 -3.06 -23.73 -9.27
CA PRO A 85 -2.32 -23.99 -8.04
C PRO A 85 -1.91 -22.71 -7.30
N ARG A 86 -1.94 -21.53 -7.93
CA ARG A 86 -1.79 -20.23 -7.28
C ARG A 86 -2.73 -19.23 -7.93
N LEU A 87 -3.42 -18.42 -7.12
CA LEU A 87 -4.30 -17.39 -7.64
C LEU A 87 -3.52 -16.14 -8.01
N ASP A 88 -3.50 -15.84 -9.31
CA ASP A 88 -3.05 -14.58 -9.88
C ASP A 88 -4.27 -13.70 -10.18
N GLY A 89 -4.11 -12.37 -10.24
CA GLY A 89 -5.21 -11.50 -10.65
C GLY A 89 -5.56 -11.68 -12.12
N VAL A 90 -6.78 -12.16 -12.36
CA VAL A 90 -7.23 -12.65 -13.68
C VAL A 90 -7.33 -11.53 -14.73
N LEU A 91 -7.40 -10.27 -14.29
CA LEU A 91 -7.53 -9.12 -15.19
C LEU A 91 -6.25 -8.72 -15.93
N ARG A 92 -5.07 -9.32 -15.61
CA ARG A 92 -3.75 -8.87 -16.10
C ARG A 92 -3.51 -7.36 -15.81
N GLY A 93 -2.27 -6.88 -15.86
CA GLY A 93 -1.92 -5.49 -15.46
C GLY A 93 -1.52 -5.35 -13.99
N ILE A 94 -1.94 -4.29 -13.29
CA ILE A 94 -1.48 -3.93 -11.91
C ILE A 94 -1.83 -5.00 -10.86
N TYR A 95 -2.74 -5.93 -11.15
CA TYR A 95 -3.07 -7.05 -10.25
C TYR A 95 -2.56 -8.39 -10.78
N GLY A 96 -1.75 -8.39 -11.84
CA GLY A 96 -1.39 -9.61 -12.57
C GLY A 96 -0.56 -10.59 -11.75
N ASN A 97 0.16 -10.12 -10.72
CA ASN A 97 0.94 -10.96 -9.81
C ASN A 97 0.16 -11.22 -8.51
N PRO A 98 0.21 -12.45 -7.96
CA PRO A 98 -0.33 -12.79 -6.63
C PRO A 98 0.04 -11.81 -5.52
N ASN A 99 1.27 -11.28 -5.54
CA ASN A 99 1.74 -10.35 -4.52
C ASN A 99 1.02 -9.00 -4.64
N ASP A 100 0.95 -8.42 -5.84
CA ASP A 100 0.22 -7.18 -6.11
C ASP A 100 -1.24 -7.28 -5.64
N LEU A 101 -1.91 -8.39 -5.96
CA LEU A 101 -3.29 -8.65 -5.53
C LEU A 101 -3.40 -8.76 -4.00
N ALA A 102 -2.49 -9.47 -3.35
CA ALA A 102 -2.45 -9.58 -1.90
C ALA A 102 -2.23 -8.22 -1.24
N PHE A 103 -1.34 -7.38 -1.77
CA PHE A 103 -1.13 -6.01 -1.27
C PHE A 103 -2.37 -5.14 -1.44
N ALA A 104 -3.00 -5.16 -2.61
CA ALA A 104 -4.22 -4.40 -2.84
C ALA A 104 -5.32 -4.78 -1.83
N ILE A 105 -5.44 -6.09 -1.54
CA ILE A 105 -6.37 -6.61 -0.53
C ILE A 105 -6.00 -6.07 0.87
N VAL A 106 -4.76 -6.26 1.33
CA VAL A 106 -4.35 -5.86 2.68
C VAL A 106 -4.50 -4.35 2.91
N LEU A 107 -4.20 -3.53 1.89
CA LEU A 107 -4.34 -2.09 1.98
C LEU A 107 -5.80 -1.63 1.98
N SER A 108 -6.72 -2.45 1.45
CA SER A 108 -8.14 -2.12 1.35
C SER A 108 -8.98 -2.65 2.52
N LEU A 109 -8.55 -3.72 3.20
CA LEU A 109 -9.28 -4.31 4.34
C LEU A 109 -9.56 -3.31 5.49
N PRO A 110 -8.63 -2.44 5.91
CA PRO A 110 -8.92 -1.44 6.94
C PRO A 110 -10.03 -0.46 6.54
N PHE A 111 -10.16 -0.14 5.26
CA PHE A 111 -11.24 0.70 4.76
C PHE A 111 -12.58 -0.05 4.72
N CYS A 112 -12.59 -1.34 4.35
CA CYS A 112 -13.79 -2.17 4.46
C CYS A 112 -14.31 -2.20 5.91
N LEU A 113 -13.41 -2.33 6.89
CA LEU A 113 -13.79 -2.26 8.30
C LEU A 113 -14.32 -0.88 8.70
N ALA A 114 -13.70 0.21 8.22
CA ALA A 114 -14.22 1.56 8.44
C ALA A 114 -15.64 1.71 7.87
N PHE A 115 -15.89 1.27 6.64
CA PHE A 115 -17.23 1.32 6.06
C PHE A 115 -18.24 0.41 6.77
N LEU A 116 -17.83 -0.77 7.23
CA LEU A 116 -18.66 -1.65 8.04
C LEU A 116 -19.14 -0.94 9.32
N LEU A 117 -18.25 -0.19 9.98
CA LEU A 117 -18.55 0.55 11.21
C LEU A 117 -19.43 1.78 10.97
N LEU A 118 -19.35 2.40 9.79
CA LEU A 118 -20.23 3.52 9.39
C LEU A 118 -21.61 3.06 8.91
N THR A 119 -21.72 1.83 8.42
CA THR A 119 -22.93 1.32 7.79
C THR A 119 -24.03 1.01 8.81
N ARG A 120 -25.26 1.45 8.51
CA ARG A 120 -26.48 1.11 9.25
C ARG A 120 -27.26 0.01 8.51
N GLY A 121 -27.88 -0.89 9.27
CA GLY A 121 -28.69 -2.00 8.77
C GLY A 121 -27.91 -3.33 8.63
N PRO A 122 -28.51 -4.47 9.03
CA PRO A 122 -27.83 -5.76 9.04
C PRO A 122 -27.45 -6.26 7.64
N LEU A 123 -28.30 -6.07 6.63
CA LEU A 123 -28.05 -6.54 5.27
C LEU A 123 -26.82 -5.86 4.64
N ARG A 124 -26.71 -4.53 4.76
CA ARG A 124 -25.55 -3.78 4.23
C ARG A 124 -24.26 -4.11 4.99
N LYS A 125 -24.35 -4.41 6.29
CA LYS A 125 -23.21 -4.92 7.05
C LYS A 125 -22.79 -6.31 6.58
N ALA A 126 -23.74 -7.18 6.27
CA ALA A 126 -23.45 -8.52 5.72
C ALA A 126 -22.69 -8.43 4.39
N VAL A 127 -23.01 -7.45 3.53
CA VAL A 127 -22.25 -7.20 2.29
C VAL A 127 -20.78 -6.89 2.60
N TRP A 128 -20.49 -5.96 3.52
CA TRP A 128 -19.11 -5.63 3.90
C TRP A 128 -18.36 -6.81 4.51
N VAL A 129 -19.02 -7.57 5.39
CA VAL A 129 -18.43 -8.79 5.97
C VAL A 129 -18.14 -9.80 4.86
N GLY A 130 -19.09 -10.05 3.96
CA GLY A 130 -18.91 -10.94 2.81
C GLY A 130 -17.77 -10.51 1.90
N SER A 131 -17.66 -9.21 1.58
CA SER A 131 -16.54 -8.67 0.80
C SER A 131 -15.20 -8.89 1.50
N MET A 132 -15.10 -8.64 2.81
CA MET A 132 -13.89 -8.90 3.58
C MET A 132 -13.51 -10.38 3.59
N LEU A 133 -14.50 -11.29 3.74
CA LEU A 133 -14.27 -12.73 3.69
C LEU A 133 -13.76 -13.18 2.32
N ILE A 134 -14.36 -12.70 1.24
CA ILE A 134 -13.90 -12.98 -0.14
C ILE A 134 -12.46 -12.48 -0.34
N MET A 135 -12.15 -11.27 0.13
CA MET A 135 -10.81 -10.69 0.05
C MET A 135 -9.79 -11.51 0.85
N CYS A 136 -10.13 -11.91 2.08
CA CYS A 136 -9.28 -12.78 2.88
C CYS A 136 -9.06 -14.13 2.18
N ALA A 137 -10.12 -14.81 1.74
CA ALA A 137 -10.02 -16.08 1.03
C ALA A 137 -9.15 -15.98 -0.22
N CYS A 138 -9.32 -14.92 -1.01
CA CYS A 138 -8.49 -14.63 -2.17
C CYS A 138 -7.02 -14.47 -1.78
N LEU A 139 -6.70 -13.68 -0.73
CA LEU A 139 -5.35 -13.52 -0.21
C LEU A 139 -4.73 -14.86 0.21
N PHE A 140 -5.46 -15.72 0.93
CA PHE A 140 -4.93 -17.04 1.30
C PHE A 140 -4.61 -17.90 0.07
N LEU A 141 -5.45 -17.84 -0.97
CA LEU A 141 -5.23 -18.58 -2.20
C LEU A 141 -4.12 -18.00 -3.10
N THR A 142 -3.70 -16.75 -2.86
CA THR A 142 -2.47 -16.21 -3.49
C THR A 142 -1.22 -16.92 -3.00
N ALA A 143 -1.27 -17.68 -1.89
CA ALA A 143 -0.12 -18.34 -1.26
C ALA A 143 1.10 -17.42 -1.05
N SER A 144 0.87 -16.11 -0.84
CA SER A 144 1.93 -15.13 -0.62
C SER A 144 2.27 -15.02 0.87
N ARG A 145 3.46 -15.51 1.26
CA ARG A 145 4.00 -15.32 2.63
C ARG A 145 4.06 -13.83 3.01
N ALA A 146 4.50 -13.00 2.07
CA ALA A 146 4.55 -11.55 2.21
C ALA A 146 3.14 -10.97 2.46
N GLY A 147 2.16 -11.39 1.67
CA GLY A 147 0.75 -11.01 1.85
C GLY A 147 0.19 -11.39 3.22
N PHE A 148 0.51 -12.59 3.73
CA PHE A 148 0.05 -13.07 5.03
C PHE A 148 0.67 -12.28 6.20
N ILE A 149 1.98 -12.06 6.20
CA ILE A 149 2.66 -11.24 7.23
C ILE A 149 2.08 -9.83 7.24
N THR A 150 1.89 -9.24 6.06
CA THR A 150 1.29 -7.92 5.89
C THR A 150 -0.13 -7.87 6.43
N LEU A 151 -0.94 -8.92 6.20
CA LEU A 151 -2.30 -9.06 6.75
C LEU A 151 -2.29 -9.12 8.28
N VAL A 152 -1.43 -9.93 8.88
CA VAL A 152 -1.35 -10.07 10.35
C VAL A 152 -1.00 -8.74 11.00
N ILE A 153 0.00 -8.04 10.49
CA ILE A 153 0.47 -6.77 11.06
C ILE A 153 -0.56 -5.66 10.83
N SER A 154 -1.04 -5.48 9.59
CA SER A 154 -2.08 -4.49 9.28
C SER A 154 -3.36 -4.77 10.08
N GLY A 155 -3.76 -6.04 10.18
CA GLY A 155 -4.89 -6.51 10.96
C GLY A 155 -4.73 -6.20 12.45
N ALA A 156 -3.56 -6.48 13.05
CA ALA A 156 -3.30 -6.17 14.45
C ALA A 156 -3.37 -4.66 14.75
N VAL A 157 -2.78 -3.82 13.89
CA VAL A 157 -2.86 -2.35 14.03
C VAL A 157 -4.29 -1.84 13.84
N CYS A 158 -5.00 -2.41 12.88
CA CYS A 158 -6.40 -2.11 12.60
C CYS A 158 -7.25 -2.44 13.83
N LEU A 159 -7.11 -3.66 14.35
CA LEU A 159 -7.73 -4.08 15.61
C LEU A 159 -7.36 -3.14 16.74
N TRP A 160 -6.09 -2.74 16.90
CA TRP A 160 -5.70 -1.76 17.92
C TRP A 160 -6.49 -0.44 17.81
N HIS A 161 -6.66 0.10 16.60
CA HIS A 161 -7.37 1.37 16.40
C HIS A 161 -8.88 1.25 16.62
N PHE A 162 -9.48 0.10 16.28
CA PHE A 162 -10.93 -0.07 16.32
C PHE A 162 -11.43 -0.80 17.59
N ALA A 163 -10.56 -1.54 18.30
CA ALA A 163 -10.90 -2.30 19.52
C ALA A 163 -10.95 -1.45 20.79
N ILE A 164 -10.42 -0.22 20.76
CA ILE A 164 -10.40 0.68 21.93
C ILE A 164 -11.80 1.29 22.23
N LYS A 165 -12.79 1.17 21.32
CA LYS A 165 -14.19 1.58 21.56
C LYS A 165 -15.11 0.48 22.15
N GLY A 166 -14.57 -0.44 22.94
CA GLY A 166 -15.37 -1.40 23.72
C GLY A 166 -16.02 -2.55 22.93
N ARG A 167 -15.72 -2.73 21.63
CA ARG A 167 -16.26 -3.82 20.79
C ARG A 167 -15.27 -4.96 20.57
N ARG A 168 -14.39 -5.20 21.54
CA ARG A 168 -13.30 -6.20 21.49
C ARG A 168 -13.81 -7.60 21.11
N ALA A 169 -14.92 -8.03 21.71
CA ALA A 169 -15.53 -9.33 21.45
C ALA A 169 -15.96 -9.51 19.98
N TYR A 170 -16.60 -8.50 19.38
CA TYR A 170 -17.04 -8.57 17.97
C TYR A 170 -15.88 -8.61 16.98
N LEU A 171 -14.77 -7.96 17.30
CA LEU A 171 -13.58 -7.95 16.47
C LEU A 171 -12.81 -9.28 16.57
N ILE A 172 -12.73 -9.85 17.77
CA ILE A 172 -12.17 -11.20 17.99
C ILE A 172 -13.04 -12.25 17.29
N ALA A 173 -14.37 -12.14 17.40
CA ALA A 173 -15.31 -13.01 16.69
C ALA A 173 -15.20 -12.87 15.17
N ALA A 174 -14.99 -11.65 14.65
CA ALA A 174 -14.75 -11.44 13.22
C ALA A 174 -13.42 -12.05 12.76
N ALA A 175 -12.36 -11.93 13.56
CA ALA A 175 -11.07 -12.58 13.28
C ALA A 175 -11.20 -14.11 13.32
N ALA A 176 -11.88 -14.66 14.32
CA ALA A 176 -12.17 -16.09 14.42
C ALA A 176 -13.03 -16.59 13.26
N LEU A 177 -14.02 -15.80 12.82
CA LEU A 177 -14.85 -16.09 11.65
C LEU A 177 -14.03 -16.08 10.36
N VAL A 178 -13.10 -15.13 10.20
CA VAL A 178 -12.16 -15.13 9.06
C VAL A 178 -11.33 -16.40 9.07
N VAL A 179 -10.76 -16.80 10.22
CA VAL A 179 -10.00 -18.05 10.35
C VAL A 179 -10.86 -19.27 10.02
N LEU A 180 -12.09 -19.32 10.51
CA LEU A 180 -13.03 -20.41 10.27
C LEU A 180 -13.43 -20.52 8.79
N VAL A 181 -13.80 -19.40 8.17
CA VAL A 181 -14.19 -19.35 6.75
C VAL A 181 -13.01 -19.69 5.85
N VAL A 182 -11.81 -19.21 6.18
CA VAL A 182 -10.58 -19.60 5.47
C VAL A 182 -10.31 -21.09 5.62
N GLY A 183 -10.48 -21.65 6.82
CA GLY A 183 -10.36 -23.09 7.06
C GLY A 183 -11.37 -23.92 6.26
N ALA A 184 -12.62 -23.45 6.16
CA ALA A 184 -13.67 -24.11 5.39
C ALA A 184 -13.46 -24.03 3.88
N VAL A 185 -13.07 -22.86 3.36
CA VAL A 185 -12.86 -22.63 1.91
C VAL A 185 -11.60 -23.32 1.39
N ALA A 186 -10.56 -23.44 2.21
CA ALA A 186 -9.32 -24.09 1.81
C ALA A 186 -9.37 -25.64 1.86
N GLY A 187 -10.32 -26.23 2.61
CA GLY A 187 -10.45 -27.68 2.76
C GLY A 187 -9.13 -28.37 3.20
N GLY A 188 -8.93 -29.63 2.79
CA GLY A 188 -7.70 -30.38 3.07
C GLY A 188 -6.41 -29.78 2.50
N LYS A 189 -6.51 -28.85 1.54
CA LYS A 189 -5.37 -28.11 0.96
C LYS A 189 -4.84 -27.02 1.90
N LEU A 190 -5.55 -26.70 2.98
CA LEU A 190 -5.08 -25.73 3.99
C LEU A 190 -3.73 -26.16 4.58
N LYS A 191 -3.52 -27.46 4.80
CA LYS A 191 -2.25 -28.01 5.28
C LYS A 191 -1.13 -27.75 4.26
N ASP A 192 -1.33 -28.08 2.99
CA ASP A 192 -0.33 -27.85 1.94
C ASP A 192 0.02 -26.36 1.78
N ARG A 193 -0.95 -25.46 2.00
CA ARG A 193 -0.72 -24.01 1.96
C ARG A 193 0.00 -23.50 3.20
N PHE A 194 -0.38 -23.96 4.38
CA PHE A 194 0.34 -23.64 5.61
C PHE A 194 1.77 -24.18 5.56
N LEU A 195 1.98 -25.39 5.04
CA LEU A 195 3.30 -26.00 4.82
C LEU A 195 4.11 -25.24 3.76
N ALA A 196 3.48 -24.79 2.67
CA ALA A 196 4.13 -23.92 1.68
C ALA A 196 4.47 -22.53 2.25
N ILE A 197 3.70 -22.04 3.23
CA ILE A 197 3.95 -20.76 3.92
C ILE A 197 5.00 -20.91 5.03
N SER A 198 5.00 -22.02 5.78
CA SER A 198 5.93 -22.31 6.88
C SER A 198 7.27 -22.84 6.38
N GLY A 199 7.31 -23.47 5.20
CA GLY A 199 8.51 -24.09 4.63
C GLY A 199 8.75 -25.54 5.07
N GLU A 200 7.88 -26.12 5.90
CA GLU A 200 8.05 -27.47 6.49
C GLU A 200 7.35 -28.60 5.71
N GLY A 201 7.19 -28.48 4.39
CA GLY A 201 6.57 -29.54 3.59
C GLY A 201 7.43 -30.81 3.55
N LEU A 202 7.04 -31.83 4.33
CA LEU A 202 7.50 -33.22 4.29
C LEU A 202 7.38 -33.81 2.87
N ASP A 203 8.44 -33.64 2.09
CA ASP A 203 8.89 -34.53 1.03
C ASP A 203 10.29 -34.03 0.61
N THR A 204 11.24 -34.95 0.42
CA THR A 204 12.68 -34.70 0.19
C THR A 204 12.98 -33.81 -1.03
N ARG A 205 11.97 -33.46 -1.84
CA ARG A 205 12.06 -32.52 -2.99
C ARG A 205 11.72 -31.07 -2.63
N LEU A 206 10.98 -30.83 -1.55
CA LEU A 206 10.55 -29.48 -1.12
C LEU A 206 11.59 -28.79 -0.23
N GLU A 207 12.35 -29.52 0.59
CA GLU A 207 13.47 -28.96 1.36
C GLU A 207 14.54 -28.35 0.45
N THR A 208 14.86 -28.99 -0.68
CA THR A 208 15.78 -28.44 -1.70
C THR A 208 15.22 -27.16 -2.33
N SER A 209 13.89 -27.05 -2.47
CA SER A 209 13.21 -25.87 -3.03
C SER A 209 13.08 -24.72 -2.02
N ALA A 210 12.89 -25.02 -0.73
CA ALA A 210 12.75 -24.04 0.34
C ALA A 210 14.12 -23.48 0.78
N HIS A 211 15.13 -24.34 0.95
CA HIS A 211 16.52 -23.92 1.12
C HIS A 211 17.03 -23.17 -0.11
N GLY A 212 16.73 -23.66 -1.31
CA GLY A 212 17.01 -22.95 -2.56
C GLY A 212 16.34 -21.58 -2.63
N SER A 213 15.09 -21.44 -2.17
CA SER A 213 14.38 -20.16 -2.15
C SER A 213 14.93 -19.18 -1.11
N TYR A 214 15.40 -19.66 0.04
CA TYR A 214 16.03 -18.81 1.06
C TYR A 214 17.42 -18.32 0.63
N GLU A 215 18.28 -19.23 0.18
CA GLU A 215 19.62 -18.88 -0.32
C GLU A 215 19.53 -17.94 -1.54
N GLN A 216 18.64 -18.21 -2.50
CA GLN A 216 18.41 -17.31 -3.64
C GLN A 216 17.93 -15.92 -3.21
N ARG A 217 17.11 -15.80 -2.16
CA ARG A 217 16.73 -14.48 -1.62
C ARG A 217 17.91 -13.78 -0.97
N ARG A 218 18.75 -14.53 -0.24
CA ARG A 218 19.94 -14.00 0.39
C ARG A 218 20.91 -13.45 -0.65
N GLU A 219 21.15 -14.20 -1.72
CA GLU A 219 21.96 -13.78 -2.86
C GLU A 219 21.41 -12.50 -3.50
N LEU A 220 20.10 -12.45 -3.83
CA LEU A 220 19.50 -11.26 -4.43
C LEU A 220 19.57 -10.02 -3.51
N ILE A 221 19.53 -10.21 -2.19
CA ILE A 221 19.75 -9.12 -1.23
C ILE A 221 21.21 -8.64 -1.32
N VAL A 222 22.19 -9.55 -1.31
CA VAL A 222 23.60 -9.19 -1.45
C VAL A 222 23.86 -8.48 -2.78
N ASP A 223 23.39 -9.04 -3.89
CA ASP A 223 23.50 -8.44 -5.23
C ASP A 223 22.89 -7.03 -5.29
N SER A 224 21.78 -6.81 -4.58
CA SER A 224 21.14 -5.50 -4.51
C SER A 224 21.99 -4.48 -3.76
N LEU A 225 22.65 -4.89 -2.67
CA LEU A 225 23.53 -4.04 -1.89
C LEU A 225 24.81 -3.73 -2.67
N GLU A 226 25.38 -4.73 -3.36
CA GLU A 226 26.54 -4.54 -4.25
C GLU A 226 26.21 -3.62 -5.43
N CYS A 227 25.03 -3.79 -6.02
CA CYS A 227 24.53 -2.91 -7.08
C CYS A 227 24.39 -1.46 -6.57
N MET A 228 23.81 -1.27 -5.38
CA MET A 228 23.73 0.04 -4.74
C MET A 228 25.11 0.63 -4.42
N ALA A 229 26.08 -0.18 -4.00
CA ALA A 229 27.44 0.27 -3.75
C ALA A 229 28.16 0.68 -5.04
N ARG A 230 27.90 -0.01 -6.15
CA ARG A 230 28.50 0.26 -7.46
C ARG A 230 27.86 1.45 -8.17
N TYR A 231 26.55 1.66 -8.02
CA TYR A 231 25.78 2.73 -8.66
C TYR A 231 24.99 3.58 -7.63
N PRO A 232 25.67 4.22 -6.67
CA PRO A 232 25.01 4.78 -5.48
C PRO A 232 24.11 5.99 -5.74
N ILE A 233 24.37 6.78 -6.78
CA ILE A 233 23.65 8.04 -7.01
C ILE A 233 22.41 7.84 -7.89
N LEU A 234 22.59 7.21 -9.05
CA LEU A 234 21.52 7.06 -10.05
C LEU A 234 21.01 5.62 -10.16
N GLY A 235 21.66 4.63 -9.54
CA GLY A 235 21.30 3.24 -9.73
C GLY A 235 21.44 2.78 -11.19
N ILE A 236 20.75 1.69 -11.51
CA ILE A 236 20.85 1.04 -12.82
C ILE A 236 19.66 1.27 -13.75
N GLY A 237 18.65 2.03 -13.34
CA GLY A 237 17.42 2.28 -14.09
C GLY A 237 16.26 1.38 -13.65
N VAL A 238 15.04 1.94 -13.71
CA VAL A 238 13.80 1.27 -13.29
C VAL A 238 13.60 -0.06 -14.02
N ARG A 239 13.38 -1.13 -13.24
CA ARG A 239 13.20 -2.53 -13.68
C ARG A 239 14.39 -3.15 -14.41
N ASN A 240 15.59 -2.60 -14.29
CA ASN A 240 16.80 -3.21 -14.86
C ASN A 240 17.48 -4.21 -13.92
N PHE A 241 17.03 -4.36 -12.67
CA PHE A 241 17.68 -5.25 -11.71
C PHE A 241 17.67 -6.72 -12.14
N THR A 242 16.56 -7.17 -12.72
CA THR A 242 16.41 -8.54 -13.25
C THR A 242 17.40 -8.83 -14.38
N SER A 243 17.70 -7.83 -15.21
CA SER A 243 18.69 -7.90 -16.28
C SER A 243 20.11 -7.77 -15.77
N TYR A 244 20.34 -6.95 -14.73
CA TYR A 244 21.65 -6.75 -14.11
C TYR A 244 22.21 -8.03 -13.47
N THR A 245 21.38 -8.75 -12.72
CA THR A 245 21.80 -9.99 -12.04
C THR A 245 21.89 -11.19 -12.98
N ALA A 246 21.41 -11.08 -14.23
CA ALA A 246 21.21 -12.19 -15.17
C ALA A 246 20.38 -13.39 -14.63
N ALA A 247 19.92 -13.31 -13.39
CA ALA A 247 19.08 -14.31 -12.73
C ALA A 247 17.59 -14.16 -13.11
N TRP A 248 17.22 -13.08 -13.80
CA TRP A 248 15.85 -12.74 -14.22
C TRP A 248 14.84 -12.76 -13.05
N ARG A 249 15.31 -12.38 -11.86
CA ARG A 249 14.52 -12.38 -10.62
C ARG A 249 14.54 -11.01 -9.97
N GLU A 250 13.40 -10.61 -9.42
CA GLU A 250 13.27 -9.35 -8.70
C GLU A 250 13.78 -9.49 -7.26
N VAL A 251 14.41 -8.43 -6.73
CA VAL A 251 14.67 -8.34 -5.29
C VAL A 251 13.32 -8.31 -4.60
N HIS A 252 12.99 -9.33 -3.82
CA HIS A 252 11.72 -9.42 -3.10
C HIS A 252 11.66 -8.47 -1.89
N MET A 253 12.16 -7.24 -2.05
CA MET A 253 12.14 -6.16 -1.08
C MET A 253 12.11 -4.83 -1.84
N ALA A 254 10.99 -4.10 -1.74
CA ALA A 254 10.77 -2.84 -2.45
C ALA A 254 11.84 -1.78 -2.13
N TYR A 255 12.37 -1.76 -0.90
CA TYR A 255 13.40 -0.79 -0.48
C TYR A 255 14.74 -1.02 -1.17
N LEU A 256 15.15 -2.28 -1.32
CA LEU A 256 16.37 -2.62 -2.03
C LEU A 256 16.18 -2.45 -3.54
N GLN A 257 14.99 -2.78 -4.06
CA GLN A 257 14.65 -2.55 -5.46
C GLN A 257 14.75 -1.06 -5.84
N ILE A 258 14.10 -0.16 -5.10
CA ILE A 258 14.18 1.28 -5.41
C ILE A 258 15.60 1.83 -5.21
N GLY A 259 16.35 1.30 -4.25
CA GLY A 259 17.74 1.69 -4.00
C GLY A 259 18.69 1.26 -5.11
N ALA A 260 18.61 0.00 -5.56
CA ALA A 260 19.47 -0.52 -6.61
C ALA A 260 19.14 0.12 -7.97
N GLU A 261 17.85 0.30 -8.28
CA GLU A 261 17.42 0.80 -9.58
C GLU A 261 17.47 2.32 -9.69
N GLY A 262 17.13 3.06 -8.63
CA GLY A 262 17.10 4.52 -8.62
C GLY A 262 18.25 5.19 -7.86
N GLY A 263 19.08 4.44 -7.15
CA GLY A 263 20.14 4.95 -6.28
C GLY A 263 19.68 5.27 -4.86
N VAL A 264 20.65 5.54 -3.98
CA VAL A 264 20.42 5.95 -2.58
C VAL A 264 19.57 7.23 -2.48
N PRO A 265 19.77 8.29 -3.30
CA PRO A 265 18.90 9.46 -3.27
C PRO A 265 17.43 9.14 -3.55
N ALA A 266 17.15 8.23 -4.49
CA ALA A 266 15.79 7.79 -4.79
C ALA A 266 15.17 7.03 -3.61
N LEU A 267 15.92 6.12 -2.98
CA LEU A 267 15.49 5.43 -1.76
C LEU A 267 15.17 6.42 -0.63
N VAL A 268 16.01 7.43 -0.40
CA VAL A 268 15.76 8.44 0.63
C VAL A 268 14.47 9.20 0.35
N LEU A 269 14.23 9.65 -0.88
CA LEU A 269 13.00 10.35 -1.25
C LEU A 269 11.77 9.45 -1.14
N TYR A 270 11.90 8.18 -1.48
CA TYR A 270 10.86 7.17 -1.31
C TYR A 270 10.47 7.02 0.16
N LEU A 271 11.45 6.85 1.05
CA LEU A 271 11.22 6.76 2.49
C LEU A 271 10.62 8.05 3.06
N LEU A 272 11.12 9.22 2.63
CA LEU A 272 10.58 10.52 3.02
C LEU A 272 9.12 10.68 2.57
N PHE A 273 8.76 10.22 1.37
CA PHE A 273 7.39 10.26 0.88
C PHE A 273 6.43 9.46 1.77
N PHE A 274 6.75 8.21 2.11
CA PHE A 274 5.90 7.42 3.01
C PHE A 274 5.92 7.94 4.45
N TRP A 275 7.06 8.42 4.93
CA TRP A 275 7.18 9.09 6.23
C TRP A 275 6.21 10.27 6.35
N ARG A 276 6.02 11.05 5.28
CA ARG A 276 5.03 12.15 5.26
C ARG A 276 3.61 11.67 5.50
N GLY A 277 3.23 10.49 5.02
CA GLY A 277 1.94 9.88 5.34
C GLY A 277 1.73 9.70 6.84
N PHE A 278 2.74 9.16 7.54
CA PHE A 278 2.71 9.03 9.00
C PHE A 278 2.70 10.39 9.71
N VAL A 279 3.47 11.37 9.23
CA VAL A 279 3.47 12.72 9.79
C VAL A 279 2.09 13.36 9.66
N ASN A 280 1.41 13.20 8.53
CA ASN A 280 0.07 13.72 8.30
C ASN A 280 -0.94 13.11 9.28
N LEU A 281 -0.88 11.79 9.50
CA LEU A 281 -1.72 11.11 10.48
C LEU A 281 -1.41 11.51 11.93
N ARG A 282 -0.14 11.73 12.28
CA ARG A 282 0.25 12.24 13.61
C ARG A 282 -0.28 13.65 13.84
N LYS A 283 -0.21 14.53 12.83
CA LYS A 283 -0.80 15.88 12.90
C LYS A 283 -2.31 15.82 13.07
N LEU A 284 -2.98 14.97 12.29
CA LEU A 284 -4.43 14.76 12.36
C LEU A 284 -4.87 14.32 13.76
N ARG A 285 -4.08 13.47 14.42
CA ARG A 285 -4.36 12.98 15.78
C ARG A 285 -4.22 14.04 16.87
N LYS A 286 -3.52 15.16 16.59
CA LYS A 286 -3.37 16.31 17.51
C LYS A 286 -4.51 17.33 17.39
N ILE A 287 -5.38 17.21 16.38
CA ILE A 287 -6.52 18.10 16.16
C ILE A 287 -7.61 17.81 17.20
N ARG A 288 -7.99 18.81 18.01
CA ARG A 288 -9.09 18.73 18.99
C ARG A 288 -10.44 18.58 18.28
N ASP A 289 -11.37 17.85 18.90
CA ASP A 289 -12.74 17.63 18.43
C ASP A 289 -12.86 17.10 17.00
N LEU A 290 -11.89 16.26 16.62
CA LEU A 290 -11.85 15.67 15.30
C LEU A 290 -13.10 14.82 15.03
N ASP A 291 -13.68 15.04 13.84
CA ASP A 291 -14.88 14.37 13.35
C ASP A 291 -14.76 12.84 13.48
N PRO A 292 -15.79 12.13 13.98
CA PRO A 292 -15.76 10.67 14.10
C PRO A 292 -15.42 9.95 12.80
N ASP A 293 -15.89 10.43 11.65
CA ASP A 293 -15.60 9.82 10.35
C ASP A 293 -14.12 9.99 10.01
N VAL A 294 -13.56 11.19 10.23
CA VAL A 294 -12.13 11.46 9.99
C VAL A 294 -11.25 10.60 10.91
N LYS A 295 -11.60 10.48 12.19
CA LYS A 295 -10.91 9.59 13.15
C LYS A 295 -10.89 8.15 12.67
N LEU A 296 -12.01 7.66 12.14
CA LEU A 296 -12.17 6.30 11.67
C LEU A 296 -11.26 6.01 10.46
N PHE A 297 -11.31 6.87 9.44
CA PHE A 297 -10.48 6.71 8.25
C PHE A 297 -9.00 6.98 8.50
N ALA A 298 -8.65 7.84 9.47
CA ALA A 298 -7.27 8.00 9.92
C ALA A 298 -6.71 6.69 10.51
N GLY A 299 -7.52 5.94 11.25
CA GLY A 299 -7.15 4.61 11.76
C GLY A 299 -6.97 3.59 10.64
N ALA A 300 -7.88 3.58 9.66
CA ALA A 300 -7.78 2.71 8.48
C ALA A 300 -6.49 2.99 7.69
N LEU A 301 -6.24 4.27 7.36
CA LEU A 301 -5.03 4.70 6.66
C LEU A 301 -3.75 4.37 7.41
N HIS A 302 -3.75 4.55 8.73
CA HIS A 302 -2.58 4.21 9.55
C HIS A 302 -2.29 2.70 9.49
N SER A 303 -3.33 1.87 9.55
CA SER A 303 -3.21 0.42 9.45
C SER A 303 -2.69 0.01 8.08
N SER A 304 -3.24 0.57 7.00
CA SER A 304 -2.76 0.32 5.63
C SER A 304 -1.31 0.77 5.43
N LEU A 305 -0.91 1.94 5.93
CA LEU A 305 0.48 2.42 5.80
C LEU A 305 1.48 1.58 6.58
N ILE A 306 1.13 1.11 7.79
CA ILE A 306 2.01 0.18 8.53
C ILE A 306 2.08 -1.16 7.79
N GLY A 307 0.94 -1.67 7.31
CA GLY A 307 0.88 -2.87 6.48
C GLY A 307 1.83 -2.75 5.29
N PHE A 308 1.76 -1.64 4.53
CA PHE A 308 2.68 -1.39 3.44
C PHE A 308 4.14 -1.32 3.88
N ALA A 309 4.45 -0.53 4.92
CA ALA A 309 5.82 -0.32 5.35
C ALA A 309 6.52 -1.61 5.78
N VAL A 310 5.80 -2.54 6.42
CA VAL A 310 6.36 -3.85 6.76
C VAL A 310 6.31 -4.80 5.57
N GLY A 311 5.20 -4.82 4.82
CA GLY A 311 5.06 -5.68 3.66
C GLY A 311 6.12 -5.41 2.58
N ALA A 312 6.52 -4.16 2.40
CA ALA A 312 7.55 -3.73 1.46
C ALA A 312 8.93 -4.39 1.73
N LEU A 313 9.15 -4.99 2.91
CA LEU A 313 10.33 -5.80 3.22
C LEU A 313 10.28 -7.21 2.62
N PHE A 314 9.15 -7.63 2.04
CA PHE A 314 8.94 -9.01 1.61
C PHE A 314 8.44 -9.16 0.17
N ALA A 315 8.22 -8.05 -0.53
CA ALA A 315 7.74 -8.05 -1.91
C ALA A 315 8.34 -6.91 -2.76
N PRO A 316 8.55 -7.13 -4.08
CA PRO A 316 9.11 -6.17 -5.03
C PRO A 316 8.08 -5.10 -5.48
N GLU A 317 7.41 -4.45 -4.54
CA GLU A 317 6.28 -3.56 -4.83
C GLU A 317 6.66 -2.08 -4.90
N ALA A 318 7.92 -1.76 -5.23
CA ALA A 318 8.44 -0.40 -5.20
C ALA A 318 7.64 0.57 -6.10
N TYR A 319 7.16 0.08 -7.25
CA TYR A 319 6.48 0.88 -8.27
C TYR A 319 4.97 0.67 -8.34
N GLN A 320 4.37 0.01 -7.34
CA GLN A 320 2.92 -0.14 -7.24
C GLN A 320 2.25 1.18 -6.91
N PHE A 321 1.09 1.46 -7.50
CA PHE A 321 0.45 2.77 -7.32
C PHE A 321 -0.34 2.88 -6.00
N PHE A 322 -0.95 1.78 -5.54
CA PHE A 322 -1.81 1.72 -4.34
C PHE A 322 -1.24 2.39 -3.09
N PRO A 323 0.03 2.15 -2.71
CA PRO A 323 0.64 2.81 -1.56
C PRO A 323 0.71 4.35 -1.70
N PHE A 324 0.93 4.86 -2.91
CA PHE A 324 1.02 6.31 -3.15
C PHE A 324 -0.34 7.01 -2.98
N PHE A 325 -1.43 6.37 -3.39
CA PHE A 325 -2.79 6.86 -3.10
C PHE A 325 -3.07 6.96 -1.60
N THR A 326 -2.56 6.00 -0.83
CA THR A 326 -2.74 5.98 0.62
C THR A 326 -2.11 7.22 1.26
N VAL A 327 -0.93 7.63 0.80
CA VAL A 327 -0.30 8.90 1.24
C VAL A 327 -1.13 10.11 0.79
N ALA A 328 -1.67 10.13 -0.44
CA ALA A 328 -2.57 11.21 -0.90
C ALA A 328 -3.78 11.37 0.03
N TYR A 329 -4.43 10.26 0.42
CA TYR A 329 -5.55 10.26 1.35
C TYR A 329 -5.21 10.82 2.73
N THR A 330 -4.00 10.58 3.25
CA THR A 330 -3.59 11.18 4.53
C THR A 330 -3.48 12.70 4.43
N ALA A 331 -2.96 13.22 3.31
CA ALA A 331 -2.85 14.65 3.06
C ALA A 331 -4.24 15.29 2.95
N VAL A 332 -5.13 14.66 2.17
CA VAL A 332 -6.52 15.09 2.00
C VAL A 332 -7.28 15.11 3.33
N LEU A 333 -7.22 14.05 4.14
CA LEU A 333 -7.91 14.04 5.44
C LEU A 333 -7.40 15.12 6.39
N LEU A 334 -6.08 15.35 6.41
CA LEU A 334 -5.49 16.41 7.22
C LEU A 334 -6.02 17.78 6.80
N PHE A 335 -6.07 18.04 5.49
CA PHE A 335 -6.60 19.28 4.94
C PHE A 335 -8.08 19.48 5.32
N LEU A 336 -8.93 18.47 5.09
CA LEU A 336 -10.35 18.55 5.42
C LEU A 336 -10.60 18.81 6.92
N ALA A 337 -9.74 18.26 7.79
CA ALA A 337 -9.81 18.53 9.22
C ALA A 337 -9.40 19.97 9.58
N GLN A 338 -8.37 20.50 8.94
CA GLN A 338 -7.89 21.88 9.16
C GLN A 338 -8.86 22.93 8.60
N GLU A 339 -9.44 22.69 7.43
CA GLU A 339 -10.46 23.54 6.82
C GLU A 339 -11.69 23.66 7.74
N LYS A 340 -12.13 22.54 8.33
CA LYS A 340 -13.24 22.53 9.29
C LYS A 340 -12.93 23.33 10.57
N GLN A 341 -11.69 23.30 11.06
CA GLN A 341 -11.29 24.08 12.24
C GLN A 341 -11.17 25.58 11.97
N THR A 342 -10.75 25.97 10.76
CA THR A 342 -10.53 27.37 10.40
C THR A 342 -11.78 28.08 9.86
N GLY A 343 -12.82 27.32 9.50
CA GLY A 343 -14.06 27.86 8.92
C GLY A 343 -13.88 28.49 7.54
N LYS A 344 -12.67 28.43 6.95
CA LYS A 344 -12.35 29.00 5.64
C LYS A 344 -12.35 27.90 4.60
N ALA A 345 -13.46 27.77 3.87
CA ALA A 345 -13.52 26.89 2.71
C ALA A 345 -12.53 27.39 1.63
N ALA A 346 -11.65 26.53 1.13
CA ALA A 346 -10.76 26.87 0.03
C ALA A 346 -11.59 27.01 -1.26
N LYS A 347 -11.62 28.21 -1.84
CA LYS A 347 -12.50 28.55 -2.97
C LYS A 347 -11.94 28.12 -4.33
N ASP A 348 -10.63 27.86 -4.44
CA ASP A 348 -9.94 27.50 -5.69
C ASP A 348 -8.95 26.32 -5.48
N PRO A 349 -8.81 25.37 -6.45
CA PRO A 349 -7.71 24.41 -6.52
C PRO A 349 -6.32 24.95 -6.16
N LYS A 350 -5.96 26.18 -6.57
CA LYS A 350 -4.68 26.82 -6.24
C LYS A 350 -4.54 27.11 -4.74
N GLN A 351 -5.59 27.64 -4.11
CA GLN A 351 -5.63 27.85 -2.66
C GLN A 351 -5.54 26.53 -1.89
N LYS A 352 -6.09 25.43 -2.43
CA LYS A 352 -5.94 24.10 -1.83
C LYS A 352 -4.49 23.65 -1.84
N VAL A 353 -3.85 23.70 -3.02
CA VAL A 353 -2.44 23.36 -3.22
C VAL A 353 -1.56 24.23 -2.30
N GLU A 354 -1.77 25.54 -2.24
CA GLU A 354 -1.12 26.44 -1.28
C GLU A 354 -1.31 26.04 0.19
N MET A 355 -2.53 25.72 0.60
CA MET A 355 -2.82 25.30 1.98
C MET A 355 -2.15 23.95 2.31
N TYR A 356 -1.98 23.06 1.33
CA TYR A 356 -1.18 21.83 1.45
C TYR A 356 0.33 22.10 1.65
N ALA A 357 0.86 23.20 1.11
CA ALA A 357 2.28 23.56 1.22
C ALA A 357 2.66 24.27 2.52
N MET A 358 1.68 24.87 3.23
CA MET A 358 1.89 25.59 4.47
C MET A 358 2.54 24.70 5.54
N PRO A 359 3.71 25.08 6.10
CA PRO A 359 4.24 24.44 7.29
C PRO A 359 3.22 24.68 8.42
N GLY A 360 2.47 23.65 8.79
CA GLY A 360 1.56 23.73 9.93
C GLY A 360 2.28 24.33 11.14
N GLY A 361 2.01 25.61 11.41
CA GLY A 361 2.74 26.44 12.37
C GLY A 361 2.81 27.92 11.98
N ALA A 362 3.09 28.28 10.72
CA ALA A 362 3.46 29.68 10.37
C ALA A 362 2.28 30.59 9.93
N GLY A 363 1.06 30.28 10.36
CA GLY A 363 -0.12 31.13 10.17
C GLY A 363 -1.03 31.20 11.39
N PHE A 364 -0.62 30.63 12.52
CA PHE A 364 -1.35 30.70 13.78
C PHE A 364 -0.88 31.93 14.57
N SER A 365 -1.06 33.12 13.99
CA SER A 365 -1.17 34.31 14.83
C SER A 365 -2.54 34.25 15.46
N TYR A 366 -2.57 33.97 16.77
CA TYR A 366 -3.69 34.33 17.62
C TYR A 366 -3.84 35.85 17.60
N ALA A 367 -4.52 36.39 16.59
CA ALA A 367 -5.22 37.64 16.71
C ALA A 367 -6.64 37.26 17.18
N GLY A 368 -7.01 37.35 18.45
CA GLY A 368 -6.46 38.22 19.49
C GLY A 368 -7.11 39.60 19.47
N ARG A 369 -8.42 39.67 19.20
CA ARG A 369 -9.45 40.48 19.90
C ARG A 369 -10.81 40.27 19.26
#